data_AF-A0AA36IGK7-F1
#
_entry.id   AF-A0AA36IGK7-F1
#
_cell.length_a   1.000
_cell.length_b   1.000
_cell.length_c   1.000
_cell.angle_alpha   90.00
_cell.angle_beta   90.00
_cell.angle_gamma   90.00
#
_symmetry.space_group_name_H-M   'P 1'
#
loop_
_entity.id
_entity.type
_entity.pdbx_description
1 polymer ?
#
loop_
_entity_poly.entity_id
_entity_poly.type
_entity_poly.pdbx_seq_one_letter_code
_entity_poly.pdbx_strand_id
1 'polypeptide(L)'
;MPKFITHEPLAVKLLNSGFSTASGALAPWSNNLTNTEKLLELLVARMDSDYQALAPKMRKPWTAPAVESLQRICGAYLACWEQFHSSVPKAFADKVESDINKSLSAQLLATTWQQTSLQIDADLAKLNEWATSYNFHASQQGALDYKYLNDRYHRGKKAVENFMTTHHKLVSLDNIMLSHPDIVQMQADMGASGLTIVMMDATLWPNRALSIDESVSVVQAVASGNANTMAFVLLPQWHSSTNKCTVLKNRRLLEDKLVSALDVSEIALNFADSAHGGLAALCGNHRASPFGKSKALLGSISAIQRGRVSELQNPDPDRPLAPHFRVQQRGVAGTRDILLQLLENVDQTKPQPVLVVDLLPNSSAVWDLQRAFVMQDPSAAPEATNATNLEFRYFGVWLCDDHATMSSCRDLVAGRMLSQWWDKTNDAGPNTRPQAPFATDLPTLEVLSLAGADLQLIPDLVAEKYKSTQSDALKQKQDAILNEATLLAALKSHHGGTSPPASTTTGNTGPARTHATPEWAGERPLNFRKRLNASGVLLEDFEGNNTIDAASKLAREPTIQVALCNGGDLWLINRGSQRVDLSHGELFGFNVGGFSEVAVGQVFVKTCF
;
A
#
# COMPACT_ATOMS: atom_id res chain seq x y z
N MET A 1 -43.81 -20.07 -40.42
CA MET A 1 -43.49 -21.49 -40.16
C MET A 1 -43.95 -22.30 -41.36
N PRO A 2 -43.08 -23.07 -42.04
CA PRO A 2 -43.54 -23.97 -43.09
C PRO A 2 -44.56 -24.94 -42.47
N LYS A 3 -45.79 -24.93 -43.01
CA LYS A 3 -46.96 -25.64 -42.46
C LYS A 3 -47.02 -27.13 -42.86
N PHE A 4 -45.90 -27.72 -43.24
CA PHE A 4 -45.87 -29.07 -43.80
C PHE A 4 -44.84 -29.93 -43.10
N ILE A 5 -45.27 -31.13 -42.69
CA ILE A 5 -44.37 -32.24 -42.41
C ILE A 5 -43.68 -32.56 -43.73
N THR A 6 -42.37 -32.38 -43.81
CA THR A 6 -41.60 -32.71 -45.01
C THR A 6 -41.54 -34.23 -45.21
N HIS A 7 -41.12 -34.69 -46.39
CA HIS A 7 -41.05 -36.14 -46.68
C HIS A 7 -40.05 -36.88 -45.78
N GLU A 8 -39.03 -36.19 -45.28
CA GLU A 8 -37.98 -36.76 -44.43
C GLU A 8 -38.51 -37.24 -43.05
N PRO A 9 -39.28 -36.44 -42.28
CA PRO A 9 -40.01 -36.91 -41.11
C PRO A 9 -40.95 -38.10 -41.38
N LEU A 10 -41.66 -38.10 -42.52
CA LEU A 10 -42.53 -39.23 -42.87
C LEU A 10 -41.70 -40.49 -43.17
N ALA A 11 -40.56 -40.35 -43.84
CA ALA A 11 -39.66 -41.46 -44.16
C ALA A 11 -39.07 -42.10 -42.89
N VAL A 12 -38.74 -41.30 -41.87
CA VAL A 12 -38.32 -41.82 -40.55
C VAL A 12 -39.48 -42.32 -39.70
N LYS A 13 -40.68 -42.45 -40.28
CA LYS A 13 -41.88 -42.97 -39.62
C LYS A 13 -42.31 -42.11 -38.44
N LEU A 14 -42.15 -40.78 -38.52
CA LEU A 14 -42.51 -39.82 -37.46
C LEU A 14 -43.94 -40.00 -36.95
N LEU A 15 -44.86 -40.52 -37.75
CA LEU A 15 -46.27 -40.72 -37.36
C LEU A 15 -46.61 -42.15 -36.92
N ASN A 16 -45.64 -43.08 -36.95
CA ASN A 16 -45.90 -44.45 -36.53
C ASN A 16 -46.05 -44.54 -35.01
N SER A 17 -46.90 -45.47 -34.57
CA SER A 17 -47.01 -45.84 -33.15
C SER A 17 -45.65 -46.31 -32.62
N GLY A 18 -45.27 -45.84 -31.43
CA GLY A 18 -43.99 -46.18 -30.81
C GLY A 18 -42.80 -45.32 -31.24
N PHE A 19 -42.95 -44.42 -32.22
CA PHE A 19 -41.89 -43.46 -32.57
C PHE A 19 -41.75 -42.37 -31.49
N SER A 20 -40.54 -42.10 -31.02
CA SER A 20 -40.25 -41.06 -30.02
C SER A 20 -39.25 -40.04 -30.57
N THR A 21 -39.59 -38.76 -30.49
CA THR A 21 -38.69 -37.66 -30.89
C THR A 21 -37.73 -37.24 -29.77
N ALA A 22 -37.90 -37.81 -28.57
CA ALA A 22 -37.07 -37.52 -27.42
C ALA A 22 -35.63 -37.99 -27.63
N SER A 23 -34.71 -37.03 -27.79
CA SER A 23 -33.27 -37.27 -27.90
C SER A 23 -32.50 -36.28 -27.01
N GLY A 24 -31.24 -36.61 -26.70
CA GLY A 24 -30.36 -35.78 -25.87
C GLY A 24 -30.96 -35.48 -24.49
N ALA A 25 -31.05 -34.20 -24.13
CA ALA A 25 -31.63 -33.75 -22.86
C ALA A 25 -33.11 -34.14 -22.66
N LEU A 26 -33.82 -34.45 -23.76
CA LEU A 26 -35.21 -34.89 -23.72
C LEU A 26 -35.35 -36.41 -23.60
N ALA A 27 -34.27 -37.19 -23.67
CA ALA A 27 -34.31 -38.65 -23.57
C ALA A 27 -35.06 -39.19 -22.33
N PRO A 28 -35.00 -38.56 -21.13
CA PRO A 28 -35.80 -39.00 -19.98
C PRO A 28 -37.32 -38.90 -20.18
N TRP A 29 -37.76 -38.11 -21.16
CA TRP A 29 -39.17 -37.88 -21.48
C TRP A 29 -39.67 -38.77 -22.62
N SER A 30 -38.86 -39.71 -23.11
CA SER A 30 -39.19 -40.57 -24.25
C SER A 30 -40.52 -41.29 -24.08
N ASN A 31 -40.84 -41.79 -22.88
CA ASN A 31 -42.11 -42.42 -22.58
C ASN A 31 -43.33 -41.50 -22.80
N ASN A 32 -43.18 -40.20 -22.53
CA ASN A 32 -44.24 -39.20 -22.66
C ASN A 32 -44.33 -38.61 -24.09
N LEU A 33 -43.20 -38.63 -24.82
CA LEU A 33 -43.08 -38.11 -26.19
C LEU A 33 -43.11 -39.20 -27.26
N THR A 34 -43.45 -40.43 -26.88
CA THR A 34 -43.67 -41.53 -27.81
C THR A 34 -45.08 -41.43 -28.37
N ASN A 35 -45.21 -41.55 -29.69
CA ASN A 35 -46.51 -41.57 -30.36
C ASN A 35 -47.39 -42.70 -29.82
N THR A 36 -48.53 -42.30 -29.26
CA THR A 36 -49.61 -43.19 -28.86
C THR A 36 -50.88 -42.81 -29.62
N GLU A 37 -51.84 -43.73 -29.70
CA GLU A 37 -53.14 -43.46 -30.32
C GLU A 37 -53.83 -42.24 -29.69
N LYS A 38 -53.73 -42.10 -28.36
CA LYS A 38 -54.28 -40.95 -27.63
C LYS A 38 -53.61 -39.61 -28.00
N LEU A 39 -52.31 -39.61 -28.27
CA LEU A 39 -51.61 -38.41 -28.74
C LEU A 39 -52.02 -38.07 -30.17
N LEU A 40 -52.25 -39.07 -31.02
CA LEU A 40 -52.78 -38.86 -32.37
C LEU A 40 -54.20 -38.27 -32.32
N GLU A 41 -55.06 -38.78 -31.45
CA GLU A 41 -56.41 -38.22 -31.22
C GLU A 41 -56.32 -36.74 -30.79
N LEU A 42 -55.42 -36.41 -29.86
CA LEU A 42 -55.20 -35.03 -29.43
C LEU A 42 -54.67 -34.14 -30.54
N LEU A 43 -53.77 -34.65 -31.39
CA LEU A 43 -53.26 -33.93 -32.56
C LEU A 43 -54.39 -33.66 -33.56
N VAL A 44 -55.21 -34.66 -33.86
CA VAL A 44 -56.38 -34.52 -34.75
C VAL A 44 -57.38 -33.52 -34.18
N ALA A 45 -57.70 -33.61 -32.89
CA ALA A 45 -58.57 -32.66 -32.21
C ALA A 45 -58.02 -31.23 -32.26
N ARG A 46 -56.69 -31.07 -32.10
CA ARG A 46 -56.03 -29.78 -32.24
C ARG A 46 -56.07 -29.26 -33.68
N MET A 47 -55.83 -30.11 -34.68
CA MET A 47 -55.89 -29.73 -36.08
C MET A 47 -57.31 -29.31 -36.49
N ASP A 48 -58.34 -30.01 -36.00
CA ASP A 48 -59.73 -29.60 -36.18
C ASP A 48 -59.99 -28.25 -35.50
N SER A 49 -59.59 -28.09 -34.24
CA SER A 49 -59.71 -26.81 -33.53
C SER A 49 -59.04 -25.65 -34.26
N ASP A 50 -57.80 -25.85 -34.75
CA ASP A 50 -57.06 -24.85 -35.52
C ASP A 50 -57.74 -24.56 -36.86
N TYR A 51 -58.29 -25.57 -37.54
CA TYR A 51 -59.08 -25.37 -38.75
C TYR A 51 -60.36 -24.57 -38.47
N GLN A 52 -61.07 -24.89 -37.40
CA GLN A 52 -62.26 -24.16 -36.94
C GLN A 52 -61.94 -22.75 -36.42
N ALA A 53 -60.70 -22.46 -36.03
CA ALA A 53 -60.27 -21.14 -35.61
C ALA A 53 -59.88 -20.23 -36.80
N LEU A 54 -59.56 -20.80 -37.97
CA LEU A 54 -59.25 -20.00 -39.17
C LEU A 54 -60.47 -19.17 -39.60
N ALA A 55 -60.23 -17.99 -40.18
CA ALA A 55 -61.30 -17.19 -40.77
C ALA A 55 -62.03 -18.00 -41.87
N PRO A 56 -63.38 -17.95 -41.99
CA PRO A 56 -64.13 -18.81 -42.92
C PRO A 56 -63.61 -18.79 -44.37
N LYS A 57 -63.14 -17.65 -44.86
CA LYS A 57 -62.55 -17.48 -46.20
C LYS A 57 -61.22 -18.24 -46.42
N MET A 58 -60.58 -18.68 -45.35
CA MET A 58 -59.33 -19.46 -45.33
C MET A 58 -59.55 -20.95 -45.05
N ARG A 59 -60.77 -21.36 -44.68
CA ARG A 59 -61.20 -22.77 -44.56
C ARG A 59 -61.60 -23.34 -45.92
N LYS A 60 -60.76 -23.16 -46.94
CA LYS A 60 -61.05 -23.74 -48.25
C LYS A 60 -60.70 -25.21 -48.19
N PRO A 61 -61.66 -26.15 -48.33
CA PRO A 61 -61.31 -27.54 -48.53
C PRO A 61 -60.50 -27.65 -49.81
N TRP A 62 -59.45 -28.46 -49.79
CA TRP A 62 -58.73 -28.79 -51.01
C TRP A 62 -59.74 -29.40 -51.98
N THR A 63 -59.97 -28.75 -53.12
CA THR A 63 -60.93 -29.25 -54.09
C THR A 63 -60.41 -30.56 -54.66
N ALA A 64 -61.29 -31.50 -55.02
CA ALA A 64 -60.88 -32.78 -55.60
C ALA A 64 -59.86 -32.64 -56.76
N PRO A 65 -59.95 -31.62 -57.65
CA PRO A 65 -58.91 -31.39 -58.67
C PRO A 65 -57.54 -31.00 -58.10
N ALA A 66 -57.49 -30.28 -56.98
CA ALA A 66 -56.23 -29.93 -56.32
C ALA A 66 -55.58 -31.15 -55.65
N VAL A 67 -56.41 -32.02 -55.06
CA VAL A 67 -55.95 -33.29 -54.48
C VAL A 67 -55.50 -34.26 -55.59
N GLU A 68 -56.25 -34.40 -56.67
CA GLU A 68 -55.84 -35.21 -57.83
C GLU A 68 -54.57 -34.69 -58.50
N SER A 69 -54.40 -33.37 -58.62
CA SER A 69 -53.17 -32.78 -59.17
C SER A 69 -51.96 -33.15 -58.31
N LEU A 70 -52.08 -33.01 -56.98
CA LEU A 70 -51.05 -33.42 -56.04
C LEU A 70 -50.81 -34.94 -56.07
N GLN A 71 -51.87 -35.76 -56.16
CA GLN A 71 -51.73 -37.21 -56.30
C GLN A 71 -51.03 -37.61 -57.60
N ARG A 72 -51.31 -36.94 -58.71
CA ARG A 72 -50.61 -37.19 -59.99
C ARG A 72 -49.16 -36.76 -59.92
N ILE A 73 -48.86 -35.64 -59.27
CA ILE A 73 -47.47 -35.18 -59.05
C ILE A 73 -46.72 -36.17 -58.15
N CYS A 74 -47.32 -36.59 -57.03
CA CYS A 74 -46.73 -37.59 -56.13
C CYS A 74 -46.60 -38.97 -56.80
N GLY A 75 -47.59 -39.40 -57.58
CA GLY A 75 -47.55 -40.64 -58.34
C GLY A 75 -46.48 -40.62 -59.44
N ALA A 76 -46.35 -39.51 -60.16
CA ALA A 76 -45.28 -39.31 -61.13
C ALA A 76 -43.91 -39.27 -60.45
N TYR A 77 -43.79 -38.64 -59.27
CA TYR A 77 -42.55 -38.65 -58.49
C TYR A 77 -42.17 -40.07 -58.05
N LEU A 78 -43.12 -40.86 -57.54
CA LEU A 78 -42.88 -42.24 -57.13
C LEU A 78 -42.51 -43.15 -58.32
N ALA A 79 -43.19 -42.98 -59.46
CA ALA A 79 -42.86 -43.73 -60.68
C ALA A 79 -41.47 -43.33 -61.23
N CYS A 80 -41.13 -42.04 -61.23
CA CYS A 80 -39.79 -41.58 -61.57
C CYS A 80 -38.74 -42.08 -60.58
N TRP A 81 -39.07 -42.18 -59.29
CA TRP A 81 -38.17 -42.69 -58.25
C TRP A 81 -37.90 -44.19 -58.40
N GLU A 82 -38.93 -45.01 -58.65
CA GLU A 82 -38.77 -46.45 -58.96
C GLU A 82 -38.01 -46.67 -60.26
N GLN A 83 -38.28 -45.87 -61.29
CA GLN A 83 -37.56 -45.94 -62.56
C GLN A 83 -36.11 -45.49 -62.39
N PHE A 84 -35.84 -44.44 -61.60
CA PHE A 84 -34.50 -43.98 -61.26
C PHE A 84 -33.72 -45.05 -60.47
N HIS A 85 -34.33 -45.70 -59.49
CA HIS A 85 -33.67 -46.79 -58.75
C HIS A 85 -33.38 -48.03 -59.58
N SER A 86 -34.22 -48.33 -60.58
CA SER A 86 -34.05 -49.51 -61.44
C SER A 86 -33.11 -49.26 -62.63
N SER A 87 -32.90 -48.01 -63.05
CA SER A 87 -32.13 -47.67 -64.26
C SER A 87 -30.85 -46.86 -64.03
N VAL A 88 -30.56 -46.44 -62.79
CA VAL A 88 -29.27 -45.80 -62.47
C VAL A 88 -28.18 -46.86 -62.27
N PRO A 89 -27.11 -46.88 -63.09
CA PRO A 89 -25.96 -47.75 -62.86
C PRO A 89 -25.29 -47.39 -61.54
N LYS A 90 -24.83 -48.40 -60.76
CA LYS A 90 -24.11 -48.23 -59.48
C LYS A 90 -23.10 -47.08 -59.45
N ALA A 91 -22.44 -46.79 -60.58
CA ALA A 91 -21.48 -45.69 -60.72
C ALA A 91 -22.02 -44.26 -60.50
N PHE A 92 -23.34 -44.02 -60.61
CA PHE A 92 -23.92 -42.69 -60.33
C PHE A 92 -24.30 -42.51 -58.85
N ALA A 93 -24.66 -43.61 -58.16
CA ALA A 93 -24.93 -43.61 -56.72
C ALA A 93 -23.67 -43.22 -55.93
N ASP A 94 -22.50 -43.75 -56.32
CA ASP A 94 -21.22 -43.43 -55.68
C ASP A 94 -20.84 -41.93 -55.80
N LYS A 95 -21.25 -41.27 -56.90
CA LYS A 95 -20.95 -39.85 -57.13
C LYS A 95 -21.91 -38.91 -56.39
N VAL A 96 -23.20 -39.25 -56.34
CA VAL A 96 -24.21 -38.49 -55.58
C VAL A 96 -24.00 -38.67 -54.07
N GLU A 97 -23.63 -39.85 -53.61
CA GLU A 97 -23.24 -40.10 -52.21
C GLU A 97 -21.99 -39.30 -51.82
N SER A 98 -21.00 -39.17 -52.71
CA SER A 98 -19.85 -38.29 -52.50
C SER A 98 -20.25 -36.82 -52.33
N ASP A 99 -21.17 -36.30 -53.15
CA ASP A 99 -21.57 -34.89 -53.09
C ASP A 99 -22.54 -34.60 -51.94
N ILE A 100 -23.40 -35.54 -51.56
CA ILE A 100 -24.22 -35.48 -50.33
C ILE A 100 -23.32 -35.52 -49.10
N ASN A 101 -22.33 -36.41 -49.04
CA ASN A 101 -21.37 -36.47 -47.94
C ASN A 101 -20.53 -35.20 -47.84
N LYS A 102 -20.16 -34.58 -48.96
CA LYS A 102 -19.52 -33.25 -48.97
C LYS A 102 -20.45 -32.17 -48.41
N SER A 103 -21.70 -32.12 -48.87
CA SER A 103 -22.69 -31.14 -48.40
C SER A 103 -23.02 -31.31 -46.91
N LEU A 104 -23.23 -32.54 -46.44
CA LEU A 104 -23.48 -32.85 -45.03
C LEU A 104 -22.26 -32.53 -44.18
N SER A 105 -21.04 -32.83 -44.66
CA SER A 105 -19.82 -32.45 -43.96
C SER A 105 -19.66 -30.93 -43.87
N ALA A 106 -20.06 -30.17 -44.89
CA ALA A 106 -20.03 -28.71 -44.89
C ALA A 106 -21.08 -28.11 -43.94
N GLN A 107 -22.29 -28.69 -43.91
CA GLN A 107 -23.33 -28.28 -42.96
C GLN A 107 -22.96 -28.59 -41.52
N LEU A 108 -22.45 -29.80 -41.24
CA LEU A 108 -21.95 -30.17 -39.92
C LEU A 108 -20.84 -29.23 -39.47
N LEU A 109 -19.89 -28.89 -40.35
CA LEU A 109 -18.83 -27.94 -40.02
C LEU A 109 -19.35 -26.53 -39.77
N ALA A 110 -20.33 -26.06 -40.54
CA ALA A 110 -20.95 -24.76 -40.33
C ALA A 110 -21.73 -24.71 -39.01
N THR A 111 -22.43 -25.79 -38.65
CA THR A 111 -23.15 -25.90 -37.38
C THR A 111 -22.20 -26.03 -36.19
N THR A 112 -21.16 -26.87 -36.28
CA THR A 112 -20.11 -26.98 -35.25
C THR A 112 -19.41 -25.63 -35.07
N TRP A 113 -19.13 -24.91 -36.16
CA TRP A 113 -18.58 -23.56 -36.11
C TRP A 113 -19.50 -22.59 -35.38
N GLN A 114 -20.78 -22.55 -35.76
CA GLN A 114 -21.76 -21.66 -35.14
C GLN A 114 -21.91 -21.96 -33.65
N GLN A 115 -21.98 -23.24 -33.26
CA GLN A 115 -22.05 -23.65 -31.86
C GLN A 115 -20.79 -23.26 -31.08
N THR A 116 -19.61 -23.44 -31.67
CA THR A 116 -18.33 -23.05 -31.05
C THR A 116 -18.25 -21.53 -30.88
N SER A 117 -18.64 -20.76 -31.89
CA SER A 117 -18.66 -19.29 -31.81
C SER A 117 -19.62 -18.80 -30.72
N LEU A 118 -20.83 -19.37 -30.65
CA LEU A 118 -21.80 -19.02 -29.61
C LEU A 118 -21.28 -19.33 -28.20
N GLN A 119 -20.58 -20.46 -28.05
CA GLN A 119 -19.97 -20.81 -26.77
C GLN A 119 -18.82 -19.89 -26.39
N ILE A 120 -17.97 -19.48 -27.35
CA ILE A 120 -16.90 -18.49 -27.12
C ILE A 120 -17.50 -17.16 -26.65
N ASP A 121 -18.53 -16.69 -27.35
CA ASP A 121 -19.18 -15.42 -27.03
C ASP A 121 -19.86 -15.50 -25.65
N ALA A 122 -20.40 -16.66 -25.25
CA ALA A 122 -20.94 -16.89 -23.91
C ALA A 122 -19.86 -16.91 -22.81
N ASP A 123 -18.72 -17.54 -23.05
CA ASP A 123 -17.60 -17.57 -22.10
C ASP A 123 -16.96 -16.18 -21.94
N LEU A 124 -16.84 -15.41 -23.03
CA LEU A 124 -16.41 -14.01 -22.98
C LEU A 124 -17.38 -13.14 -22.18
N ALA A 125 -18.69 -13.37 -22.29
CA ALA A 125 -19.67 -12.66 -21.48
C ALA A 125 -19.50 -12.96 -19.97
N LYS A 126 -19.31 -14.24 -19.61
CA LYS A 126 -19.03 -14.66 -18.21
C LYS A 126 -17.75 -14.01 -17.66
N LEU A 127 -16.68 -13.96 -18.46
CA LEU A 127 -15.43 -13.30 -18.09
C LEU A 127 -15.60 -11.80 -17.87
N ASN A 128 -16.30 -11.12 -18.77
CA ASN A 128 -16.55 -9.68 -18.66
C ASN A 128 -17.39 -9.34 -17.43
N GLU A 129 -18.41 -10.14 -17.11
CA GLU A 129 -19.21 -9.99 -15.89
C GLU A 129 -18.37 -10.18 -14.62
N TRP A 130 -17.55 -11.25 -14.60
CA TRP A 130 -16.62 -11.51 -13.50
C TRP A 130 -15.61 -10.37 -13.33
N ALA A 131 -14.98 -9.90 -14.41
CA ALA A 131 -14.03 -8.81 -14.39
C ALA A 131 -14.67 -7.50 -13.88
N THR A 132 -15.92 -7.23 -14.27
CA THR A 132 -16.68 -6.08 -13.77
C THR A 132 -16.95 -6.19 -12.27
N SER A 133 -17.35 -7.37 -11.80
CA SER A 133 -17.54 -7.63 -10.36
C SER A 133 -16.24 -7.54 -9.57
N TYR A 134 -15.14 -8.02 -10.14
CA TYR A 134 -13.82 -7.92 -9.55
C TYR A 134 -13.35 -6.46 -9.45
N ASN A 135 -13.52 -5.65 -10.50
CA ASN A 135 -13.19 -4.22 -10.48
C ASN A 135 -13.99 -3.46 -9.42
N PHE A 136 -15.28 -3.81 -9.27
CA PHE A 136 -16.12 -3.25 -8.22
C PHE A 136 -15.63 -3.66 -6.82
N HIS A 137 -15.30 -4.94 -6.62
CA HIS A 137 -14.70 -5.42 -5.35
C HIS A 137 -13.37 -4.74 -5.06
N ALA A 138 -12.46 -4.64 -6.03
CA ALA A 138 -11.18 -3.94 -5.88
C ALA A 138 -11.37 -2.47 -5.51
N SER A 139 -12.36 -1.79 -6.10
CA SER A 139 -12.73 -0.42 -5.76
C SER A 139 -13.25 -0.31 -4.31
N GLN A 140 -14.09 -1.26 -3.87
CA GLN A 140 -14.54 -1.33 -2.49
C GLN A 140 -13.39 -1.60 -1.52
N GLN A 141 -12.48 -2.51 -1.85
CA GLN A 141 -11.30 -2.80 -1.03
C GLN A 141 -10.38 -1.57 -0.96
N GLY A 142 -10.20 -0.83 -2.06
CA GLY A 142 -9.47 0.43 -2.06
C GLY A 142 -10.10 1.50 -1.15
N ALA A 143 -11.43 1.60 -1.14
CA ALA A 143 -12.15 2.49 -0.23
C ALA A 143 -12.01 2.07 1.25
N LEU A 144 -12.04 0.76 1.53
CA LEU A 144 -11.80 0.21 2.86
C LEU A 144 -10.36 0.47 3.34
N ASP A 145 -9.38 0.30 2.45
CA ASP A 145 -7.97 0.57 2.72
C ASP A 145 -7.74 2.06 3.03
N TYR A 146 -8.31 2.96 2.21
CA TYR A 146 -8.24 4.40 2.46
C TYR A 146 -8.86 4.78 3.80
N LYS A 147 -10.07 4.29 4.07
CA LYS A 147 -10.75 4.54 5.35
C LYS A 147 -9.93 4.01 6.52
N TYR A 148 -9.40 2.79 6.42
CA TYR A 148 -8.56 2.19 7.44
C TYR A 148 -7.30 3.03 7.72
N LEU A 149 -6.58 3.45 6.69
CA LEU A 149 -5.37 4.28 6.84
C LEU A 149 -5.72 5.65 7.44
N ASN A 150 -6.80 6.27 6.99
CA ASN A 150 -7.26 7.56 7.52
C ASN A 150 -7.65 7.45 9.00
N ASP A 151 -8.43 6.44 9.37
CA ASP A 151 -8.83 6.19 10.77
C ASP A 151 -7.61 5.89 11.65
N ARG A 152 -6.66 5.09 11.16
CA ARG A 152 -5.41 4.78 11.85
C ARG A 152 -4.54 6.02 12.05
N TYR A 153 -4.40 6.85 11.01
CA TYR A 153 -3.68 8.12 11.08
C TYR A 153 -4.29 9.07 12.11
N HIS A 154 -5.63 9.25 12.11
CA HIS A 154 -6.29 10.13 13.08
C HIS A 154 -6.17 9.62 14.52
N ARG A 155 -6.29 8.30 14.75
CA ARG A 155 -6.04 7.70 16.06
C ARG A 155 -4.59 7.88 16.49
N GLY A 156 -3.64 7.63 15.59
CA GLY A 156 -2.22 7.83 15.80
C GLY A 156 -1.89 9.29 16.16
N LYS A 157 -2.46 10.25 15.43
CA LYS A 157 -2.33 11.69 15.72
C LYS A 157 -2.84 12.02 17.13
N LYS A 158 -4.03 11.52 17.50
CA LYS A 158 -4.59 11.71 18.84
C LYS A 158 -3.72 11.07 19.93
N ALA A 159 -3.16 9.88 19.67
CA ALA A 159 -2.24 9.22 20.58
C ALA A 159 -0.95 10.03 20.76
N VAL A 160 -0.37 10.57 19.69
CA VAL A 160 0.79 11.48 19.74
C VAL A 160 0.43 12.76 20.50
N GLU A 161 -0.72 13.38 20.27
CA GLU A 161 -1.15 14.58 21.01
C GLU A 161 -1.32 14.31 22.51
N ASN A 162 -1.92 13.18 22.88
CA ASN A 162 -2.04 12.74 24.26
C ASN A 162 -0.66 12.48 24.87
N PHE A 163 0.20 11.79 24.13
CA PHE A 163 1.58 11.52 24.53
C PHE A 163 2.33 12.82 24.80
N MET A 164 2.28 13.76 23.86
CA MET A 164 2.89 15.08 24.00
C MET A 164 2.37 15.80 25.24
N THR A 165 1.06 15.75 25.50
CA THR A 165 0.48 16.45 26.66
C THR A 165 0.88 15.83 28.01
N THR A 166 1.07 14.52 28.06
CA THR A 166 1.26 13.76 29.32
C THR A 166 2.73 13.52 29.65
N HIS A 167 3.57 13.27 28.65
CA HIS A 167 4.96 12.86 28.82
C HIS A 167 5.96 13.89 28.29
N HIS A 168 5.51 14.93 27.59
CA HIS A 168 6.41 15.87 26.92
C HIS A 168 5.90 17.32 26.97
N LYS A 169 6.22 18.00 28.06
CA LYS A 169 5.83 19.39 28.25
C LYS A 169 6.97 20.31 27.83
N LEU A 170 6.62 21.29 27.02
CA LEU A 170 7.51 22.32 26.50
C LEU A 170 6.87 23.66 26.83
N VAL A 171 7.55 24.48 27.64
CA VAL A 171 7.05 25.80 28.06
C VAL A 171 8.00 26.93 27.66
N SER A 172 7.42 27.95 27.05
CA SER A 172 8.05 29.26 26.84
C SER A 172 7.69 30.15 28.00
N LEU A 173 8.68 30.73 28.68
CA LEU A 173 8.46 31.59 29.84
C LEU A 173 9.28 32.88 29.71
N ASP A 174 8.81 33.96 30.33
CA ASP A 174 9.59 35.21 30.39
C ASP A 174 10.78 35.09 31.35
N ASN A 175 10.68 34.17 32.31
CA ASN A 175 11.69 33.93 33.34
C ASN A 175 11.71 32.43 33.68
N ILE A 176 12.91 31.85 33.79
CA ILE A 176 13.06 30.40 34.06
C ILE A 176 12.51 30.02 35.43
N MET A 177 12.55 30.92 36.41
CA MET A 177 11.99 30.69 37.75
C MET A 177 10.50 30.35 37.74
N LEU A 178 9.75 30.83 36.74
CA LEU A 178 8.32 30.54 36.61
C LEU A 178 8.03 29.07 36.29
N SER A 179 9.05 28.30 35.90
CA SER A 179 8.92 26.87 35.65
C SER A 179 8.91 26.01 36.92
N HIS A 180 9.38 26.54 38.05
CA HIS A 180 9.56 25.78 39.28
C HIS A 180 8.27 25.11 39.78
N PRO A 181 7.09 25.78 39.86
CA PRO A 181 5.86 25.14 40.32
C PRO A 181 5.43 23.95 39.46
N ASP A 182 5.61 24.06 38.14
CA ASP A 182 5.29 22.98 37.19
C ASP A 182 6.21 21.78 37.38
N ILE A 183 7.52 22.01 37.58
CA ILE A 183 8.49 20.94 37.84
C ILE A 183 8.14 20.21 39.14
N VAL A 184 7.86 20.95 40.21
CA VAL A 184 7.49 20.36 41.51
C VAL A 184 6.18 19.57 41.41
N GLN A 185 5.19 20.06 40.67
CA GLN A 185 3.96 19.33 40.43
C GLN A 185 4.24 18.01 39.69
N MET A 186 5.07 18.03 38.64
CA MET A 186 5.44 16.80 37.93
C MET A 186 6.24 15.83 38.82
N GLN A 187 7.10 16.33 39.70
CA GLN A 187 7.78 15.51 40.70
C GLN A 187 6.79 14.85 41.67
N ALA A 188 5.79 15.61 42.14
CA ALA A 188 4.74 15.08 43.01
C ALA A 188 3.92 13.98 42.30
N ASP A 189 3.59 14.17 41.02
CA ASP A 189 2.83 13.21 40.21
C ASP A 189 3.59 11.90 39.96
N MET A 190 4.93 11.91 40.03
CA MET A 190 5.77 10.70 39.95
C MET A 190 5.86 9.94 41.28
N GLY A 191 5.42 10.54 42.39
CA GLY A 191 5.56 10.00 43.74
C GLY A 191 7.00 9.99 44.26
N ALA A 192 7.17 9.50 45.49
CA ALA A 192 8.44 9.57 46.22
C ALA A 192 9.59 8.76 45.59
N SER A 193 9.28 7.75 44.78
CA SER A 193 10.29 6.97 44.07
C SER A 193 10.81 7.69 42.83
N GLY A 194 10.09 8.68 42.28
CA GLY A 194 10.42 9.32 41.01
C GLY A 194 11.82 9.92 40.96
N LEU A 195 12.57 9.58 39.90
CA LEU A 195 13.88 10.13 39.65
C LEU A 195 13.75 11.43 38.88
N THR A 196 14.50 12.47 39.25
CA THR A 196 14.56 13.73 38.51
C THR A 196 15.98 13.96 38.02
N ILE A 197 16.14 14.29 36.75
CA ILE A 197 17.41 14.72 36.17
C ILE A 197 17.21 16.14 35.67
N VAL A 198 17.83 17.11 36.32
CA VAL A 198 17.85 18.50 35.89
C VAL A 198 19.08 18.73 35.03
N MET A 199 18.87 18.89 33.73
CA MET A 199 19.89 19.22 32.76
C MET A 199 19.92 20.73 32.55
N MET A 200 21.13 21.28 32.51
CA MET A 200 21.35 22.69 32.19
C MET A 200 22.49 22.79 31.17
N ASP A 201 22.20 23.32 29.99
CA ASP A 201 23.22 23.55 28.96
C ASP A 201 23.76 24.99 29.02
N ALA A 202 24.90 25.20 29.69
CA ALA A 202 25.57 26.50 29.74
C ALA A 202 26.70 26.66 28.70
N THR A 203 26.74 25.83 27.65
CA THR A 203 27.81 25.89 26.63
C THR A 203 27.87 27.22 25.89
N LEU A 204 26.73 27.87 25.68
CA LEU A 204 26.56 29.11 24.91
C LEU A 204 26.80 30.42 25.70
N TRP A 205 27.31 30.35 26.94
CA TRP A 205 27.43 31.51 27.81
C TRP A 205 28.52 32.52 27.37
N PRO A 206 28.12 33.75 26.94
CA PRO A 206 28.39 34.96 27.75
C PRO A 206 27.18 35.92 27.92
N ASN A 207 26.12 35.82 27.11
CA ASN A 207 25.18 36.94 26.88
C ASN A 207 23.90 36.94 27.75
N ARG A 208 23.73 36.02 28.70
CA ARG A 208 22.54 35.96 29.56
C ARG A 208 22.88 35.52 30.98
N ALA A 209 23.67 36.33 31.67
CA ALA A 209 24.05 36.05 33.07
C ALA A 209 22.81 35.83 33.97
N LEU A 210 21.75 36.62 33.75
CA LEU A 210 20.50 36.51 34.50
C LEU A 210 19.81 35.15 34.31
N SER A 211 19.70 34.64 33.08
CA SER A 211 19.04 33.35 32.84
C SER A 211 19.78 32.19 33.49
N ILE A 212 21.09 32.31 33.67
CA ILE A 212 21.87 31.31 34.39
C ILE A 212 21.66 31.42 35.88
N ASP A 213 21.59 32.62 36.44
CA ASP A 213 21.27 32.79 37.86
C ASP A 213 19.88 32.25 38.20
N GLU A 214 18.92 32.47 37.31
CA GLU A 214 17.59 31.87 37.38
C GLU A 214 17.65 30.34 37.22
N SER A 215 18.40 29.82 36.25
CA SER A 215 18.55 28.37 36.04
C SER A 215 19.17 27.69 37.25
N VAL A 216 20.25 28.25 37.81
CA VAL A 216 20.93 27.72 39.01
C VAL A 216 19.98 27.75 40.21
N SER A 217 19.18 28.81 40.35
CA SER A 217 18.17 28.91 41.41
C SER A 217 17.06 27.87 41.25
N VAL A 218 16.60 27.59 40.02
CA VAL A 218 15.66 26.49 39.75
C VAL A 218 16.29 25.13 40.04
N VAL A 219 17.52 24.88 39.60
CA VAL A 219 18.25 23.63 39.89
C VAL A 219 18.34 23.42 41.40
N GLN A 220 18.72 24.45 42.16
CA GLN A 220 18.79 24.40 43.62
C GLN A 220 17.44 24.06 44.23
N ALA A 221 16.37 24.74 43.82
CA ALA A 221 15.05 24.54 44.38
C ALA A 221 14.49 23.14 44.08
N VAL A 222 14.59 22.69 42.83
CA VAL A 222 14.13 21.36 42.37
C VAL A 222 14.92 20.25 43.06
N ALA A 223 16.24 20.41 43.17
CA ALA A 223 17.08 19.38 43.75
C ALA A 223 17.00 19.32 45.27
N SER A 224 16.62 20.41 45.93
CA SER A 224 16.31 20.42 47.37
C SER A 224 14.95 19.78 47.68
N GLY A 225 14.03 19.76 46.71
CA GLY A 225 12.66 19.26 46.88
C GLY A 225 12.51 17.73 46.78
N ASN A 226 13.44 17.04 46.11
CA ASN A 226 13.39 15.59 45.92
C ASN A 226 14.78 14.96 46.05
N ALA A 227 14.92 14.04 47.01
CA ALA A 227 16.15 13.30 47.31
C ALA A 227 16.69 12.46 46.13
N ASN A 228 15.82 12.14 45.18
CA ASN A 228 16.12 11.41 43.95
C ASN A 228 16.37 12.35 42.76
N THR A 229 16.91 13.54 43.02
CA THR A 229 17.27 14.50 41.97
C THR A 229 18.76 14.51 41.70
N MET A 230 19.14 14.50 40.43
CA MET A 230 20.49 14.79 39.97
C MET A 230 20.49 16.07 39.15
N ALA A 231 21.48 16.93 39.37
CA ALA A 231 21.77 18.06 38.50
C ALA A 231 22.94 17.73 37.57
N PHE A 232 22.78 17.99 36.28
CA PHE A 232 23.81 17.79 35.29
C PHE A 232 23.98 19.03 34.43
N VAL A 233 25.08 19.74 34.66
CA VAL A 233 25.35 21.04 34.06
C VAL A 233 26.49 20.91 33.05
N LEU A 234 26.23 21.35 31.81
CA LEU A 234 27.32 21.63 30.90
C LEU A 234 27.97 22.93 31.22
N LEU A 235 29.28 22.90 31.30
CA LEU A 235 30.04 24.12 31.47
C LEU A 235 30.28 24.80 30.11
N PRO A 236 30.51 26.13 30.11
CA PRO A 236 30.91 26.88 28.92
C PRO A 236 32.06 26.20 28.18
N GLN A 237 31.93 26.06 26.86
CA GLN A 237 32.93 25.41 26.03
C GLN A 237 33.69 26.40 25.17
N TRP A 238 34.95 26.08 24.90
CA TRP A 238 35.75 26.91 24.02
C TRP A 238 35.32 26.73 22.56
N HIS A 239 35.12 27.85 21.87
CA HIS A 239 34.92 27.89 20.44
C HIS A 239 35.92 28.88 19.82
N SER A 240 36.31 28.66 18.58
CA SER A 240 37.30 29.50 17.88
C SER A 240 36.87 30.98 17.76
N SER A 241 35.58 31.27 17.84
CA SER A 241 35.02 32.63 17.84
C SER A 241 35.02 33.31 19.22
N THR A 242 35.40 32.61 20.29
CA THR A 242 35.34 33.12 21.66
C THR A 242 36.71 33.04 22.31
N ASN A 243 37.10 34.10 23.03
CA ASN A 243 38.39 34.13 23.73
C ASN A 243 38.43 33.03 24.82
N LYS A 244 39.50 32.21 24.83
CA LYS A 244 39.71 31.14 25.83
C LYS A 244 39.61 31.64 27.27
N CYS A 245 40.20 32.79 27.59
CA CYS A 245 40.16 33.37 28.92
C CYS A 245 38.75 33.76 29.35
N THR A 246 37.92 34.25 28.43
CA THR A 246 36.51 34.58 28.71
C THR A 246 35.71 33.32 29.04
N VAL A 247 35.92 32.24 28.28
CA VAL A 247 35.27 30.94 28.54
C VAL A 247 35.69 30.40 29.90
N LEU A 248 36.99 30.41 30.22
CA LEU A 248 37.49 29.96 31.52
C LEU A 248 36.94 30.81 32.68
N LYS A 249 36.86 32.14 32.52
CA LYS A 249 36.27 33.04 33.52
C LYS A 249 34.79 32.72 33.76
N ASN A 250 33.99 32.59 32.69
CA ASN A 250 32.56 32.30 32.80
C ASN A 250 32.32 30.91 33.39
N ARG A 251 33.13 29.93 32.98
CA ARG A 251 33.12 28.58 33.54
C ARG A 251 33.41 28.61 35.04
N ARG A 252 34.48 29.29 35.46
CA ARG A 252 34.82 29.39 36.88
C ARG A 252 33.70 30.05 37.69
N LEU A 253 33.13 31.12 37.14
CA LEU A 253 32.00 31.81 37.75
C LEU A 253 30.76 30.92 37.88
N LEU A 254 30.47 30.08 36.86
CA LEU A 254 29.40 29.08 36.95
C LEU A 254 29.69 28.03 38.02
N GLU A 255 30.91 27.49 38.04
CA GLU A 255 31.35 26.48 39.01
C GLU A 255 31.21 27.04 40.44
N ASP A 256 31.74 28.23 40.71
CA ASP A 256 31.65 28.88 42.02
C ASP A 256 30.17 29.12 42.41
N LYS A 257 29.33 29.55 41.47
CA LYS A 257 27.89 29.72 41.70
C LYS A 257 27.20 28.40 42.04
N LEU A 258 27.41 27.35 41.26
CA LEU A 258 26.84 26.02 41.50
C LEU A 258 27.28 25.48 42.85
N VAL A 259 28.57 25.56 43.18
CA VAL A 259 29.10 25.13 44.49
C VAL A 259 28.47 25.93 45.64
N SER A 260 28.24 27.24 45.45
CA SER A 260 27.67 28.09 46.49
C SER A 260 26.15 27.92 46.68
N ALA A 261 25.44 27.62 45.59
CA ALA A 261 23.98 27.56 45.59
C ALA A 261 23.47 26.14 45.88
N LEU A 262 24.12 25.13 45.31
CA LEU A 262 23.72 23.75 45.49
C LEU A 262 24.30 23.24 46.82
N ASP A 263 23.45 22.73 47.70
CA ASP A 263 23.89 21.99 48.89
C ASP A 263 24.33 20.58 48.44
N VAL A 264 25.51 20.52 47.81
CA VAL A 264 25.99 19.34 47.09
C VAL A 264 26.68 18.39 48.05
N SER A 265 26.20 17.15 48.11
CA SER A 265 26.92 16.10 48.84
C SER A 265 28.10 15.56 48.03
N GLU A 266 28.03 15.63 46.70
CA GLU A 266 29.07 15.15 45.79
C GLU A 266 29.06 15.92 44.46
N ILE A 267 30.21 16.48 44.07
CA ILE A 267 30.42 17.11 42.77
C ILE A 267 31.47 16.31 42.01
N ALA A 268 31.10 15.87 40.81
CA ALA A 268 32.00 15.24 39.87
C ALA A 268 32.26 16.17 38.69
N LEU A 269 33.50 16.63 38.58
CA LEU A 269 33.98 17.39 37.43
C LEU A 269 34.57 16.42 36.42
N ASN A 270 33.85 16.21 35.31
CA ASN A 270 34.32 15.37 34.21
C ASN A 270 35.07 16.24 33.20
N PHE A 271 36.39 16.09 33.14
CA PHE A 271 37.21 16.67 32.09
C PHE A 271 37.54 15.59 31.06
N ALA A 272 37.01 15.71 29.84
CA ALA A 272 37.50 14.90 28.74
C ALA A 272 38.74 15.58 28.15
N ASP A 273 39.75 14.80 27.74
CA ASP A 273 41.09 15.18 27.24
C ASP A 273 41.15 16.21 26.09
N SER A 274 40.01 16.71 25.62
CA SER A 274 39.94 17.81 24.67
C SER A 274 38.97 18.89 25.19
N ALA A 275 39.46 19.90 25.90
CA ALA A 275 38.82 21.22 26.08
C ALA A 275 37.33 21.30 26.54
N HIS A 276 36.66 20.19 26.88
CA HIS A 276 35.24 20.11 27.18
C HIS A 276 35.07 19.52 28.58
N GLY A 277 34.51 20.33 29.49
CA GLY A 277 34.16 19.91 30.85
C GLY A 277 32.65 19.81 31.02
N GLY A 278 32.18 18.71 31.59
CA GLY A 278 30.83 18.59 32.13
C GLY A 278 30.90 18.55 33.65
N LEU A 279 29.93 19.16 34.33
CA LEU A 279 29.80 19.10 35.78
C LEU A 279 28.56 18.26 36.10
N ALA A 280 28.75 17.12 36.76
CA ALA A 280 27.68 16.36 37.37
C ALA A 280 27.66 16.67 38.86
N ALA A 281 26.51 17.01 39.41
CA ALA A 281 26.35 17.37 40.81
C ALA A 281 25.18 16.60 41.43
N LEU A 282 25.44 15.89 42.51
CA LEU A 282 24.39 15.36 43.38
C LEU A 282 24.05 16.37 44.46
N CYS A 283 22.90 17.00 44.31
CA CYS A 283 22.40 17.89 45.34
C CYS A 283 21.65 17.08 46.40
N GLY A 284 21.75 17.51 47.66
CA GLY A 284 21.06 16.88 48.78
C GLY A 284 21.87 15.79 49.48
N ASN A 285 21.43 15.44 50.70
CA ASN A 285 22.16 14.66 51.68
C ASN A 285 22.01 13.13 51.45
N HIS A 286 22.32 12.64 50.25
CA HIS A 286 21.79 11.35 49.76
C HIS A 286 22.85 10.38 49.22
N ARG A 287 23.69 9.85 50.10
CA ARG A 287 24.50 8.64 49.84
C ARG A 287 23.66 7.41 49.44
N ALA A 288 22.34 7.44 49.70
CA ALA A 288 21.40 6.38 49.36
C ALA A 288 20.73 6.54 47.97
N SER A 289 20.98 7.66 47.27
CA SER A 289 20.43 7.86 45.92
C SER A 289 20.98 6.80 44.95
N PRO A 290 20.15 6.22 44.06
CA PRO A 290 20.62 5.25 43.06
C PRO A 290 21.71 5.84 42.15
N PHE A 291 21.74 7.16 42.05
CA PHE A 291 22.72 7.90 41.30
C PHE A 291 24.13 7.87 41.88
N GLY A 292 24.31 7.70 43.20
CA GLY A 292 25.62 7.81 43.88
C GLY A 292 26.69 6.83 43.40
N LYS A 293 26.31 5.81 42.62
CA LYS A 293 27.25 4.86 41.99
C LYS A 293 27.39 5.05 40.48
N SER A 294 26.67 6.00 39.89
CA SER A 294 26.70 6.25 38.44
C SER A 294 28.12 6.56 37.97
N LYS A 295 28.51 6.01 36.82
CA LYS A 295 29.83 6.26 36.24
C LYS A 295 30.10 7.75 36.01
N ALA A 296 29.05 8.51 35.74
CA ALA A 296 29.13 9.95 35.58
C ALA A 296 29.59 10.68 36.84
N LEU A 297 29.17 10.24 38.02
CA LEU A 297 29.66 10.80 39.29
C LEU A 297 31.04 10.26 39.68
N LEU A 298 31.37 9.04 39.27
CA LEU A 298 32.69 8.46 39.50
C LEU A 298 33.78 9.04 38.59
N GLY A 299 33.50 10.10 37.82
CA GLY A 299 34.46 10.72 36.92
C GLY A 299 34.73 9.93 35.64
N SER A 300 33.96 8.86 35.39
CA SER A 300 34.21 7.87 34.34
C SER A 300 33.13 7.91 33.26
N ILE A 301 32.85 9.10 32.72
CA ILE A 301 32.09 9.18 31.48
C ILE A 301 33.01 8.78 30.34
N SER A 302 32.77 7.61 29.74
CA SER A 302 33.50 7.15 28.54
C SER A 302 33.35 8.18 27.40
N ALA A 303 34.17 8.07 26.34
CA ALA A 303 34.16 9.03 25.24
C ALA A 303 32.75 9.24 24.64
N ILE A 304 32.06 10.29 25.09
CA ILE A 304 30.75 10.72 24.60
C ILE A 304 30.85 10.87 23.08
N GLN A 305 30.03 10.13 22.34
CA GLN A 305 30.06 10.18 20.88
C GLN A 305 29.59 11.57 20.42
N ARG A 306 30.45 12.27 19.67
CA ARG A 306 30.15 13.62 19.20
C ARG A 306 29.36 13.57 17.91
N GLY A 307 28.31 14.39 17.84
CA GLY A 307 27.74 14.76 16.55
C GLY A 307 28.79 15.50 15.74
N ARG A 308 29.03 15.08 14.49
CA ARG A 308 29.90 15.85 13.59
C ARG A 308 29.22 17.19 13.30
N VAL A 309 30.00 18.25 13.08
CA VAL A 309 29.43 19.56 12.66
C VAL A 309 28.59 19.43 11.38
N SER A 310 28.91 18.45 10.52
CA SER A 310 28.14 18.09 9.33
C SER A 310 26.79 17.43 9.61
N GLU A 311 26.58 16.90 10.81
CA GLU A 311 25.33 16.25 11.25
C GLU A 311 24.38 17.25 11.92
N LEU A 312 24.86 18.43 12.31
CA LEU A 312 24.03 19.54 12.77
C LEU A 312 23.28 20.09 11.55
N GLN A 313 21.98 19.83 11.45
CA GLN A 313 21.16 20.37 10.36
C GLN A 313 21.03 21.88 10.53
N ASN A 314 21.45 22.63 9.51
CA ASN A 314 21.03 24.03 9.43
C ASN A 314 19.54 24.04 9.10
N PRO A 315 18.67 24.72 9.87
CA PRO A 315 17.29 24.97 9.45
C PRO A 315 17.22 25.70 8.10
N ASP A 316 18.27 26.42 7.71
CA ASP A 316 18.42 27.04 6.39
C ASP A 316 19.62 26.42 5.65
N PRO A 317 19.41 25.56 4.64
CA PRO A 317 20.49 24.86 3.93
C PRO A 317 21.42 25.83 3.17
N ASP A 318 20.97 27.04 2.87
CA ASP A 318 21.71 28.02 2.08
C ASP A 318 22.53 28.99 2.96
N ARG A 319 22.28 29.02 4.27
CA ARG A 319 23.09 29.79 5.21
C ARG A 319 24.21 28.95 5.81
N PRO A 320 25.41 29.50 6.03
CA PRO A 320 26.40 28.83 6.86
C PRO A 320 25.87 28.72 8.30
N LEU A 321 26.09 27.56 8.95
CA LEU A 321 25.77 27.37 10.36
C LEU A 321 26.42 28.51 11.16
N ALA A 322 25.60 29.38 11.75
CA ALA A 322 26.10 30.46 12.59
C ALA A 322 26.85 29.87 13.80
N PRO A 323 27.85 30.57 14.36
CA PRO A 323 28.66 30.07 15.47
C PRO A 323 27.83 29.54 16.66
N HIS A 324 26.67 30.14 16.95
CA HIS A 324 25.78 29.67 18.02
C HIS A 324 25.12 28.31 17.70
N PHE A 325 24.92 27.94 16.43
CA PHE A 325 24.51 26.59 16.05
C PHE A 325 25.65 25.57 16.16
N ARG A 326 26.92 26.00 16.12
CA ARG A 326 28.10 25.12 16.19
C ARG A 326 28.55 24.77 17.61
N VAL A 327 28.16 25.57 18.59
CA VAL A 327 28.44 25.36 20.02
C VAL A 327 27.46 24.33 20.64
N GLN A 328 26.44 23.94 19.88
CA GLN A 328 25.52 22.82 20.16
C GLN A 328 26.20 21.43 20.02
N GLN A 329 27.40 21.26 20.58
CA GLN A 329 28.25 20.07 20.36
C GLN A 329 27.75 18.81 21.05
N ARG A 330 26.73 18.91 21.91
CA ARG A 330 25.92 17.75 22.26
C ARG A 330 25.05 17.39 21.06
N GLY A 331 25.67 16.66 20.14
CA GLY A 331 24.90 15.80 19.28
C GLY A 331 24.09 14.86 20.18
N VAL A 332 22.81 14.71 19.88
CA VAL A 332 21.98 13.51 20.05
C VAL A 332 22.60 12.35 20.83
N ALA A 333 23.60 11.68 20.23
CA ALA A 333 24.22 10.48 20.78
C ALA A 333 24.86 10.75 22.13
N GLY A 334 25.52 11.90 22.28
CA GLY A 334 26.19 12.26 23.51
C GLY A 334 25.24 12.54 24.67
N THR A 335 24.12 13.22 24.40
CA THR A 335 23.06 13.43 25.40
C THR A 335 22.46 12.09 25.84
N ARG A 336 22.24 11.16 24.90
CA ARG A 336 21.80 9.81 25.20
C ARG A 336 22.79 9.05 26.07
N ASP A 337 24.07 9.04 25.68
CA ASP A 337 25.13 8.33 26.40
C ASP A 337 25.25 8.85 27.84
N ILE A 338 25.16 10.16 28.03
CA ILE A 338 25.10 10.79 29.35
C ILE A 338 23.95 10.18 30.16
N LEU A 339 22.71 10.28 29.67
CA LEU A 339 21.54 9.81 30.42
C LEU A 339 21.61 8.32 30.74
N LEU A 340 22.05 7.49 29.79
CA LEU A 340 22.26 6.06 30.04
C LEU A 340 23.27 5.83 31.17
N GLN A 341 24.36 6.59 31.19
CA GLN A 341 25.37 6.49 32.24
C GLN A 341 24.89 7.05 33.59
N LEU A 342 24.02 8.06 33.60
CA LEU A 342 23.36 8.53 34.82
C LEU A 342 22.46 7.44 35.41
N LEU A 343 21.79 6.68 34.55
CA LEU A 343 20.78 5.68 34.92
C LEU A 343 21.32 4.25 35.06
N GLU A 344 22.61 4.00 34.80
CA GLU A 344 23.20 2.65 34.74
C GLU A 344 22.96 1.80 36.00
N ASN A 345 22.90 2.43 37.18
CA ASN A 345 22.69 1.74 38.45
C ASN A 345 21.26 1.85 39.01
N VAL A 346 20.34 2.42 38.24
CA VAL A 346 18.93 2.46 38.64
C VAL A 346 18.35 1.05 38.52
N ASP A 347 17.66 0.60 39.56
CA ASP A 347 16.98 -0.70 39.56
C ASP A 347 15.90 -0.73 38.48
N GLN A 348 16.15 -1.49 37.42
CA GLN A 348 15.23 -1.63 36.28
C GLN A 348 14.17 -2.72 36.51
N THR A 349 14.14 -3.39 37.67
CA THR A 349 13.17 -4.46 37.94
C THR A 349 11.75 -3.95 38.17
N LYS A 350 11.58 -2.63 38.42
CA LYS A 350 10.29 -2.00 38.67
C LYS A 350 10.06 -0.82 37.74
N PRO A 351 8.80 -0.54 37.35
CA PRO A 351 8.42 0.73 36.74
C PRO A 351 8.88 1.90 37.61
N GLN A 352 9.80 2.68 37.07
CA GLN A 352 10.48 3.76 37.76
C GLN A 352 10.31 5.03 36.91
N PRO A 353 9.46 5.98 37.35
CA PRO A 353 9.28 7.21 36.61
C PRO A 353 10.56 8.07 36.68
N VAL A 354 10.90 8.67 35.55
CA VAL A 354 12.08 9.53 35.36
C VAL A 354 11.65 10.84 34.72
N LEU A 355 11.76 11.95 35.42
CA LEU A 355 11.55 13.29 34.88
C LEU A 355 12.88 13.88 34.44
N VAL A 356 13.00 14.21 33.16
CA VAL A 356 14.11 14.99 32.61
C VAL A 356 13.64 16.43 32.48
N VAL A 357 14.24 17.32 33.27
CA VAL A 357 14.03 18.77 33.20
C VAL A 357 15.18 19.36 32.41
N ASP A 358 14.93 19.88 31.22
CA ASP A 358 15.95 20.53 30.38
C ASP A 358 15.77 22.05 30.44
N LEU A 359 16.66 22.72 31.17
CA LEU A 359 16.70 24.16 31.30
C LEU A 359 17.57 24.73 30.18
N LEU A 360 16.99 25.65 29.40
CA LEU A 360 17.60 26.18 28.17
C LEU A 360 17.81 25.09 27.12
N PRO A 361 16.76 24.33 26.76
CA PRO A 361 16.87 23.19 25.88
C PRO A 361 17.32 23.62 24.48
N ASN A 362 18.17 22.79 23.89
CA ASN A 362 18.51 22.90 22.49
C ASN A 362 17.58 22.00 21.67
N SER A 363 16.95 22.56 20.63
CA SER A 363 16.02 21.85 19.72
C SER A 363 16.55 20.51 19.20
N SER A 364 17.86 20.39 18.97
CA SER A 364 18.47 19.14 18.48
C SER A 364 18.63 18.07 19.56
N ALA A 365 18.83 18.46 20.82
CA ALA A 365 19.01 17.54 21.95
C ALA A 365 17.67 17.00 22.46
N VAL A 366 16.63 17.85 22.43
CA VAL A 366 15.25 17.54 22.84
C VAL A 366 14.72 16.31 22.10
N TRP A 367 14.77 16.34 20.76
CA TRP A 367 14.14 15.31 19.93
C TRP A 367 14.75 13.91 20.10
N ASP A 368 16.06 13.77 20.03
CA ASP A 368 16.63 12.43 20.03
C ASP A 368 16.78 11.82 21.42
N LEU A 369 16.80 12.66 22.46
CA LEU A 369 16.58 12.22 23.83
C LEU A 369 15.20 11.56 23.95
N GLN A 370 14.19 12.10 23.27
CA GLN A 370 12.86 11.46 23.21
C GLN A 370 12.85 10.20 22.35
N ARG A 371 13.46 10.23 21.17
CA ARG A 371 13.53 9.03 20.32
C ARG A 371 14.19 7.86 21.05
N ALA A 372 15.29 8.11 21.75
CA ALA A 372 16.09 7.06 22.38
C ALA A 372 15.44 6.47 23.63
N PHE A 373 14.75 7.29 24.44
CA PHE A 373 14.27 6.86 25.76
C PHE A 373 12.75 6.77 25.88
N VAL A 374 12.05 7.61 25.13
CA VAL A 374 10.62 7.85 25.33
C VAL A 374 9.79 7.05 24.33
N MET A 375 10.22 6.99 23.07
CA MET A 375 9.55 6.20 22.05
C MET A 375 9.87 4.70 22.12
N GLN A 376 10.80 4.30 23.00
CA GLN A 376 11.24 2.91 23.24
C GLN A 376 11.23 2.07 21.96
N ASP A 377 11.85 2.56 20.87
CA ASP A 377 11.71 1.94 19.55
C ASP A 377 12.09 0.45 19.65
N PRO A 378 11.13 -0.49 19.59
CA PRO A 378 11.42 -1.90 19.83
C PRO A 378 12.30 -2.50 18.72
N SER A 379 12.49 -1.76 17.63
CA SER A 379 13.38 -2.13 16.52
C SER A 379 14.82 -1.64 16.70
N ALA A 380 15.11 -0.76 17.65
CA ALA A 380 16.46 -0.27 17.93
C ALA A 380 17.25 -1.31 18.75
N ALA A 381 17.78 -2.32 18.06
CA ALA A 381 18.73 -3.34 18.54
C ALA A 381 18.51 -3.86 19.99
N PRO A 382 17.98 -5.09 20.17
CA PRO A 382 17.65 -5.65 21.48
C PRO A 382 18.84 -5.77 22.46
N GLU A 383 20.08 -5.65 21.99
CA GLU A 383 21.29 -5.65 22.82
C GLU A 383 21.50 -4.36 23.64
N ALA A 384 20.82 -3.25 23.30
CA ALA A 384 20.90 -1.99 24.06
C ALA A 384 19.60 -1.65 24.82
N THR A 385 18.56 -2.47 24.67
CA THR A 385 17.24 -2.31 25.30
C THR A 385 16.88 -3.61 26.02
N ASN A 386 17.65 -3.98 27.05
CA ASN A 386 17.00 -4.66 28.17
C ASN A 386 15.91 -3.71 28.63
N ALA A 387 14.65 -4.05 28.34
CA ALA A 387 13.48 -3.20 28.47
C ALA A 387 13.53 -2.42 29.79
N THR A 388 14.00 -1.18 29.70
CA THR A 388 14.14 -0.34 30.87
C THR A 388 12.73 -0.08 31.32
N ASN A 389 12.32 -0.58 32.49
CA ASN A 389 11.06 -0.23 33.14
C ASN A 389 11.06 1.25 33.58
N LEU A 390 11.60 2.15 32.76
CA LEU A 390 11.71 3.58 33.02
C LEU A 390 10.59 4.28 32.26
N GLU A 391 9.73 4.98 33.00
CA GLU A 391 8.69 5.84 32.43
C GLU A 391 9.25 7.25 32.33
N PHE A 392 9.76 7.63 31.16
CA PHE A 392 10.34 8.94 30.95
C PHE A 392 9.26 10.01 30.74
N ARG A 393 9.39 11.11 31.48
CA ARG A 393 8.70 12.38 31.26
C ARG A 393 9.72 13.45 30.96
N TYR A 394 9.41 14.33 30.02
CA TYR A 394 10.29 15.40 29.59
C TYR A 394 9.62 16.76 29.85
N PHE A 395 10.38 17.68 30.43
CA PHE A 395 9.97 19.04 30.70
C PHE A 395 11.06 20.01 30.24
N GLY A 396 10.85 20.66 29.09
CA GLY A 396 11.80 21.64 28.55
C GLY A 396 11.33 23.07 28.79
N VAL A 397 12.26 23.93 29.24
CA VAL A 397 12.00 25.34 29.57
C VAL A 397 12.88 26.25 28.74
N TRP A 398 12.30 27.03 27.83
CA TRP A 398 13.02 28.08 27.12
C TRP A 398 12.43 29.46 27.43
N LEU A 399 13.23 30.49 27.19
CA LEU A 399 12.83 31.88 27.36
C LEU A 399 12.05 32.39 26.14
N CYS A 400 11.06 33.25 26.32
CA CYS A 400 10.30 33.84 25.21
C CYS A 400 11.20 34.54 24.17
N ASP A 401 12.33 35.09 24.61
CA ASP A 401 13.34 35.73 23.75
C ASP A 401 14.35 34.73 23.13
N ASP A 402 14.18 33.43 23.34
CA ASP A 402 14.97 32.40 22.64
C ASP A 402 14.59 32.32 21.16
N HIS A 403 15.40 31.56 20.41
CA HIS A 403 15.29 31.48 18.97
C HIS A 403 13.89 31.02 18.54
N ALA A 404 13.31 31.67 17.53
CA ALA A 404 11.95 31.41 17.05
C ALA A 404 11.69 29.92 16.71
N THR A 405 12.73 29.15 16.36
CA THR A 405 12.64 27.70 16.14
C THR A 405 12.18 26.89 17.36
N MET A 406 12.31 27.42 18.57
CA MET A 406 11.81 26.74 19.78
C MET A 406 10.28 26.69 19.80
N SER A 407 9.61 27.71 19.25
CA SER A 407 8.14 27.73 19.12
C SER A 407 7.60 26.59 18.25
N SER A 408 8.35 26.16 17.24
CA SER A 408 7.99 25.04 16.37
C SER A 408 8.56 23.70 16.83
N CYS A 409 9.36 23.68 17.90
CA CYS A 409 10.01 22.46 18.38
C CYS A 409 8.97 21.41 18.82
N ARG A 410 7.88 21.85 19.45
CA ARG A 410 6.75 20.96 19.81
C ARG A 410 6.16 20.27 18.58
N ASP A 411 5.86 21.04 17.54
CA ASP A 411 5.26 20.52 16.32
C ASP A 411 6.23 19.63 15.53
N LEU A 412 7.52 19.98 15.55
CA LEU A 412 8.58 19.17 14.95
C LEU A 412 8.70 17.82 15.66
N VAL A 413 8.69 17.79 16.99
CA VAL A 413 8.68 16.57 17.78
C VAL A 413 7.42 15.76 17.47
N ALA A 414 6.23 16.36 17.54
CA ALA A 414 4.98 15.68 17.25
C ALA A 414 4.93 15.11 15.83
N GLY A 415 5.37 15.89 14.83
CA GLY A 415 5.42 15.48 13.42
C GLY A 415 6.40 14.32 13.19
N ARG A 416 7.56 14.34 13.86
CA ARG A 416 8.50 13.22 13.79
C ARG A 416 7.99 11.98 14.51
N MET A 417 7.37 12.14 15.70
CA MET A 417 6.69 11.05 16.41
C MET A 417 5.65 10.41 15.51
N LEU A 418 4.83 11.22 14.84
CA LEU A 418 3.90 10.75 13.85
C LEU A 418 4.69 9.92 12.81
N SER A 419 5.65 10.50 12.09
CA SER A 419 6.35 9.78 11.01
C SER A 419 7.03 8.45 11.38
N GLN A 420 7.38 8.21 12.66
CA GLN A 420 8.17 7.05 13.08
C GLN A 420 7.44 6.07 14.02
N TRP A 421 6.37 6.51 14.68
CA TRP A 421 5.74 5.75 15.77
C TRP A 421 4.28 5.39 15.51
N TRP A 422 3.49 6.24 14.83
CA TRP A 422 2.05 5.97 14.72
C TRP A 422 1.73 4.70 13.92
N ASP A 423 2.59 4.34 12.98
CA ASP A 423 2.47 3.12 12.17
C ASP A 423 2.83 1.86 12.97
N LYS A 424 3.62 1.98 14.02
CA LYS A 424 4.08 0.87 14.88
C LYS A 424 3.21 0.65 16.13
N THR A 425 2.59 1.70 16.66
CA THR A 425 1.81 1.60 17.91
C THR A 425 0.45 0.92 17.73
N ASN A 426 0.06 0.12 18.71
CA ASN A 426 -1.28 -0.45 18.80
C ASN A 426 -2.36 0.60 19.10
N ASP A 427 -1.97 1.77 19.63
CA ASP A 427 -2.89 2.87 19.95
C ASP A 427 -3.51 3.49 18.69
N ALA A 428 -2.84 3.35 17.55
CA ALA A 428 -3.37 3.78 16.25
C ALA A 428 -4.43 2.80 15.70
N GLY A 429 -4.59 1.62 16.32
CA GLY A 429 -5.49 0.54 15.91
C GLY A 429 -4.74 -0.71 15.43
N PRO A 430 -5.46 -1.73 14.94
CA PRO A 430 -4.85 -2.99 14.51
C PRO A 430 -3.90 -2.78 13.32
N ASN A 431 -2.72 -3.41 13.33
CA ASN A 431 -1.70 -3.29 12.27
C ASN A 431 -2.08 -4.00 10.96
N THR A 432 -3.07 -4.88 11.01
CA THR A 432 -3.59 -5.61 9.86
C THR A 432 -4.72 -4.81 9.21
N ARG A 433 -4.61 -4.62 7.88
CA ARG A 433 -5.68 -4.04 7.07
C ARG A 433 -6.90 -4.97 7.06
N PRO A 434 -8.13 -4.44 7.09
CA PRO A 434 -9.32 -5.24 6.87
C PRO A 434 -9.29 -5.77 5.43
N GLN A 435 -9.41 -7.08 5.26
CA GLN A 435 -9.58 -7.69 3.94
C GLN A 435 -11.00 -8.22 3.79
N ALA A 436 -11.69 -7.76 2.75
CA ALA A 436 -12.95 -8.35 2.33
C ALA A 436 -12.64 -9.47 1.33
N PRO A 437 -12.96 -10.75 1.64
CA PRO A 437 -12.75 -11.82 0.68
C PRO A 437 -13.60 -11.57 -0.58
N PHE A 438 -13.02 -11.79 -1.76
CA PHE A 438 -13.79 -11.82 -3.00
C PHE A 438 -14.41 -13.21 -3.12
N ALA A 439 -15.73 -13.31 -2.94
CA ALA A 439 -16.45 -14.58 -2.85
C ALA A 439 -16.74 -15.23 -4.22
N THR A 440 -16.57 -14.49 -5.32
CA THR A 440 -16.92 -14.96 -6.66
C THR A 440 -15.75 -15.74 -7.27
N ASP A 441 -15.91 -17.05 -7.36
CA ASP A 441 -14.95 -17.91 -8.06
C ASP A 441 -14.80 -17.49 -9.52
N LEU A 442 -13.60 -17.70 -10.07
CA LEU A 442 -13.33 -17.46 -11.49
C LEU A 442 -14.24 -18.38 -12.33
N PRO A 443 -14.96 -17.86 -13.35
CA PRO A 443 -15.84 -18.69 -14.15
C PRO A 443 -15.04 -19.79 -14.87
N THR A 444 -15.56 -21.01 -14.84
CA THR A 444 -15.04 -22.11 -15.65
C THR A 444 -15.38 -21.85 -17.12
N LEU A 445 -14.35 -21.69 -17.96
CA LEU A 445 -14.51 -21.45 -19.39
C LEU A 445 -14.65 -22.79 -20.10
N GLU A 446 -15.79 -23.03 -20.73
CA GLU A 446 -16.14 -24.31 -21.37
C GLU A 446 -15.40 -24.51 -22.70
N VAL A 447 -15.12 -23.44 -23.46
CA VAL A 447 -14.35 -23.53 -24.72
C VAL A 447 -12.85 -23.66 -24.48
N LEU A 448 -12.37 -23.18 -23.35
CA LEU A 448 -10.94 -23.20 -22.99
C LEU A 448 -10.59 -24.32 -22.00
N SER A 449 -11.57 -25.11 -21.55
CA SER A 449 -11.33 -26.27 -20.71
C SER A 449 -11.33 -27.57 -21.54
N LEU A 450 -10.25 -27.80 -22.26
CA LEU A 450 -9.82 -29.15 -22.63
C LEU A 450 -8.37 -29.37 -22.17
N ALA A 451 -8.28 -29.75 -20.89
CA ALA A 451 -7.21 -30.53 -20.24
C ALA A 451 -5.75 -30.03 -20.34
N GLY A 452 -5.33 -29.28 -19.32
CA GLY A 452 -3.97 -29.33 -18.75
C GLY A 452 -2.86 -28.64 -19.53
N ALA A 453 -2.41 -27.47 -19.03
CA ALA A 453 -1.19 -26.71 -19.36
C ALA A 453 -0.91 -26.33 -20.84
N ASP A 454 -1.40 -27.11 -21.79
CA ASP A 454 -1.32 -26.85 -23.22
C ASP A 454 -2.72 -26.42 -23.69
N LEU A 455 -2.86 -25.16 -24.10
CA LEU A 455 -4.02 -24.72 -24.88
C LEU A 455 -4.08 -25.60 -26.14
N GLN A 456 -4.92 -26.62 -26.15
CA GLN A 456 -5.24 -27.30 -27.40
C GLN A 456 -6.05 -26.33 -28.26
N LEU A 457 -5.34 -25.66 -29.17
CA LEU A 457 -5.89 -24.97 -30.31
C LEU A 457 -6.95 -25.85 -30.97
N ILE A 458 -8.01 -25.21 -31.46
CA ILE A 458 -9.04 -25.78 -32.33
C ILE A 458 -8.41 -26.86 -33.21
N PRO A 459 -8.91 -28.11 -33.20
CA PRO A 459 -8.25 -29.24 -33.85
C PRO A 459 -7.76 -28.85 -35.24
N ASP A 460 -6.50 -29.16 -35.57
CA ASP A 460 -5.85 -28.74 -36.82
C ASP A 460 -6.72 -29.00 -38.05
N LEU A 461 -7.55 -30.05 -37.99
CA LEU A 461 -8.53 -30.41 -39.01
C LEU A 461 -9.55 -29.32 -39.35
N VAL A 462 -9.96 -28.51 -38.36
CA VAL A 462 -10.88 -27.37 -38.51
C VAL A 462 -10.11 -26.15 -39.00
N ALA A 463 -8.92 -25.90 -38.46
CA ALA A 463 -8.05 -24.81 -38.91
C ALA A 463 -7.62 -24.98 -40.39
N GLU A 464 -7.28 -26.19 -40.81
CA GLU A 464 -6.90 -26.50 -42.19
C GLU A 464 -8.04 -26.32 -43.19
N LYS A 465 -9.28 -26.58 -42.78
CA LYS A 465 -10.45 -26.56 -43.68
C LYS A 465 -11.04 -25.14 -43.89
N TYR A 466 -10.67 -24.17 -43.04
CA TYR A 466 -11.09 -22.76 -43.10
C TYR A 466 -9.98 -21.78 -43.55
N LYS A 467 -8.86 -22.31 -44.09
CA LYS A 467 -7.62 -21.58 -44.43
C LYS A 467 -7.73 -20.33 -45.33
N SER A 468 -8.86 -20.01 -45.96
CA SER A 468 -8.90 -18.92 -46.97
C SER A 468 -9.80 -17.72 -46.68
N THR A 469 -10.72 -17.75 -45.70
CA THR A 469 -11.61 -16.58 -45.45
C THR A 469 -11.98 -16.31 -43.99
N GLN A 470 -11.87 -17.27 -43.08
CA GLN A 470 -12.21 -17.06 -41.65
C GLN A 470 -11.07 -17.36 -40.67
N SER A 471 -9.93 -17.84 -41.19
CA SER A 471 -8.72 -18.14 -40.39
C SER A 471 -8.22 -16.92 -39.61
N ASP A 472 -8.24 -15.73 -40.23
CA ASP A 472 -7.74 -14.50 -39.58
C ASP A 472 -8.65 -14.02 -38.45
N ALA A 473 -9.97 -14.10 -38.64
CA ALA A 473 -10.95 -13.76 -37.61
C ALA A 473 -10.87 -14.72 -36.41
N LEU A 474 -10.63 -16.01 -36.66
CA LEU A 474 -10.41 -17.01 -35.63
C LEU A 474 -9.13 -16.74 -34.84
N LYS A 475 -8.04 -16.48 -35.55
CA LYS A 475 -6.74 -16.15 -34.94
C LYS A 475 -6.83 -14.87 -34.11
N GLN A 476 -7.55 -13.85 -34.61
CA GLN A 476 -7.77 -12.60 -33.86
C GLN A 476 -8.57 -12.83 -32.57
N LYS A 477 -9.66 -13.62 -32.61
CA LYS A 477 -10.41 -13.98 -31.40
C LYS A 477 -9.55 -14.79 -30.41
N GLN A 478 -8.70 -15.68 -30.94
CA GLN A 478 -7.83 -16.51 -30.13
C GLN A 478 -6.70 -15.72 -29.47
N ASP A 479 -6.05 -14.82 -30.20
CA ASP A 479 -5.02 -13.93 -29.68
C ASP A 479 -5.60 -12.99 -28.60
N ALA A 480 -6.84 -12.52 -28.77
CA ALA A 480 -7.55 -11.73 -27.76
C ALA A 480 -7.74 -12.50 -26.44
N ILE A 481 -8.19 -13.76 -26.54
CA ILE A 481 -8.37 -14.64 -25.38
C ILE A 481 -7.04 -14.94 -24.69
N LEU A 482 -5.98 -15.23 -25.45
CA LEU A 482 -4.66 -15.54 -24.88
C LEU A 482 -4.09 -14.33 -24.13
N ASN A 483 -4.27 -13.13 -24.67
CA ASN A 483 -3.87 -11.89 -24.02
C ASN A 483 -4.62 -11.67 -22.70
N GLU A 484 -5.94 -11.86 -22.67
CA GLU A 484 -6.73 -11.76 -21.43
C GLU A 484 -6.34 -12.83 -20.39
N ALA A 485 -6.18 -14.09 -20.81
CA ALA A 485 -5.76 -15.18 -19.93
C ALA A 485 -4.38 -14.93 -19.30
N THR A 486 -3.45 -14.36 -20.09
CA THR A 486 -2.11 -13.99 -19.60
C THR A 486 -2.18 -12.86 -18.58
N LEU A 487 -3.07 -11.87 -18.80
CA LEU A 487 -3.30 -10.76 -17.88
C LEU A 487 -3.90 -11.26 -16.55
N LEU A 488 -4.84 -12.21 -16.61
CA LEU A 488 -5.41 -12.87 -15.44
C LEU A 488 -4.39 -13.72 -14.66
N ALA A 489 -3.50 -14.43 -15.36
CA ALA A 489 -2.42 -15.19 -14.72
C ALA A 489 -1.42 -14.26 -14.00
N ALA A 490 -1.08 -13.12 -14.61
CA ALA A 490 -0.23 -12.11 -14.00
C ALA A 490 -0.89 -11.46 -12.77
N LEU A 491 -2.20 -11.20 -12.81
CA LEU A 491 -2.96 -10.71 -11.66
C LEU A 491 -2.96 -11.73 -10.50
N LYS A 492 -3.09 -13.03 -10.82
CA LYS A 492 -3.00 -14.12 -9.83
C LYS A 492 -1.61 -14.21 -9.20
N SER A 493 -0.52 -14.15 -9.98
CA SER A 493 0.84 -14.20 -9.42
C SER A 493 1.13 -13.00 -8.52
N HIS A 494 0.53 -11.84 -8.81
CA HIS A 494 0.68 -10.64 -7.99
C HIS A 494 -0.09 -10.70 -6.65
N HIS A 495 -1.11 -11.56 -6.53
CA HIS A 495 -1.93 -11.73 -5.31
C HIS A 495 -1.69 -13.05 -4.56
N GLY A 496 -1.12 -14.07 -5.22
CA GLY A 496 -0.83 -15.39 -4.65
C GLY A 496 0.48 -15.50 -3.89
N GLY A 497 1.16 -14.39 -3.61
CA GLY A 497 2.36 -14.34 -2.76
C GLY A 497 2.09 -14.61 -1.28
N THR A 498 1.36 -15.67 -0.95
CA THR A 498 1.52 -16.33 0.35
C THR A 498 2.78 -17.18 0.26
N SER A 499 3.78 -16.87 1.08
CA SER A 499 4.99 -17.70 1.20
C SER A 499 4.59 -19.17 1.43
N PRO A 500 5.25 -20.15 0.77
CA PRO A 500 4.91 -21.56 0.96
C PRO A 500 5.15 -21.97 2.44
N PRO A 501 4.35 -22.91 3.00
CA PRO A 501 4.64 -23.45 4.31
C PRO A 501 5.98 -24.19 4.25
N ALA A 502 6.96 -23.69 4.99
CA ALA A 502 8.29 -24.29 5.07
C ALA A 502 8.17 -25.76 5.50
N SER A 503 8.62 -26.67 4.63
CA SER A 503 8.86 -28.06 5.00
C SER A 503 9.95 -28.12 6.06
N THR A 504 9.65 -28.84 7.13
CA THR A 504 10.53 -29.15 8.26
C THR A 504 11.90 -29.66 7.81
N THR A 505 12.91 -28.80 7.90
CA THR A 505 14.30 -29.22 8.11
C THR A 505 14.84 -28.46 9.31
N THR A 506 15.19 -29.21 10.34
CA THR A 506 15.72 -28.78 11.63
C THR A 506 17.03 -28.01 11.50
N GLY A 507 17.10 -26.78 12.02
CA GLY A 507 18.38 -26.10 12.32
C GLY A 507 18.31 -24.56 12.26
N ASN A 508 18.55 -23.92 13.42
CA ASN A 508 18.70 -22.48 13.69
C ASN A 508 17.43 -21.61 13.75
N THR A 509 17.08 -21.25 14.99
CA THR A 509 15.95 -20.42 15.42
C THR A 509 16.26 -18.93 15.31
N GLY A 510 15.71 -18.27 14.28
CA GLY A 510 15.47 -16.83 14.25
C GLY A 510 13.96 -16.57 14.08
N PRO A 511 13.36 -15.55 14.72
CA PRO A 511 11.92 -15.31 14.63
C PRO A 511 11.52 -14.77 13.25
N ALA A 512 10.39 -15.27 12.74
CA ALA A 512 9.82 -14.95 11.44
C ALA A 512 9.36 -13.48 11.37
N ARG A 513 9.84 -12.77 10.35
CA ARG A 513 9.48 -11.40 9.97
C ARG A 513 8.12 -11.39 9.27
N THR A 514 7.15 -10.63 9.79
CA THR A 514 6.01 -10.16 8.99
C THR A 514 6.37 -8.81 8.37
N HIS A 515 6.98 -8.86 7.19
CA HIS A 515 7.28 -7.68 6.38
C HIS A 515 6.05 -7.27 5.57
N ALA A 516 5.49 -6.10 5.86
CA ALA A 516 4.50 -5.41 5.03
C ALA A 516 5.03 -4.06 4.52
N THR A 517 6.34 -4.02 4.23
CA THR A 517 6.95 -3.11 3.26
C THR A 517 7.69 -4.00 2.25
N PRO A 518 7.59 -3.75 0.94
CA PRO A 518 8.30 -4.58 -0.02
C PRO A 518 9.80 -4.45 0.24
N GLU A 519 10.47 -5.54 0.63
CA GLU A 519 11.93 -5.61 0.62
C GLU A 519 12.36 -5.65 -0.86
N TRP A 520 12.95 -4.56 -1.34
CA TRP A 520 13.60 -4.49 -2.64
C TRP A 520 14.89 -5.30 -2.55
N ALA A 521 14.81 -6.59 -2.89
CA ALA A 521 15.94 -7.50 -2.85
C ALA A 521 16.95 -7.14 -3.95
N GLY A 522 18.00 -6.40 -3.59
CA GLY A 522 19.26 -6.36 -4.34
C GLY A 522 19.60 -5.05 -5.07
N GLU A 523 18.67 -4.13 -5.23
CA GLU A 523 18.97 -2.81 -5.80
C GLU A 523 18.87 -1.71 -4.73
N ARG A 524 19.86 -0.82 -4.70
CA ARG A 524 19.82 0.38 -3.86
C ARG A 524 18.53 1.14 -4.21
N PRO A 525 17.75 1.64 -3.23
CA PRO A 525 16.63 2.52 -3.54
C PRO A 525 17.12 3.62 -4.48
N LEU A 526 16.42 3.80 -5.61
CA LEU A 526 16.75 4.81 -6.60
C LEU A 526 17.00 6.14 -5.86
N ASN A 527 18.23 6.63 -5.99
CA ASN A 527 18.64 7.86 -5.33
C ASN A 527 18.01 9.04 -6.07
N PHE A 528 16.77 9.37 -5.72
CA PHE A 528 16.01 10.50 -6.28
C PHE A 528 16.62 11.89 -5.95
N ARG A 529 17.81 11.96 -5.31
CA ARG A 529 18.57 13.21 -5.15
C ARG A 529 19.22 13.69 -6.45
N LYS A 530 19.20 12.89 -7.52
CA LYS A 530 19.62 13.36 -8.85
C LYS A 530 18.45 14.12 -9.49
N ARG A 531 18.72 15.35 -9.91
CA ARG A 531 17.81 16.21 -10.70
C ARG A 531 17.06 15.36 -11.74
N LEU A 532 15.74 15.43 -11.78
CA LEU A 532 14.92 14.88 -12.88
C LEU A 532 15.44 15.49 -14.18
N ASN A 533 16.16 14.71 -14.97
CA ASN A 533 16.66 15.14 -16.27
C ASN A 533 15.61 14.76 -17.32
N ALA A 534 14.40 15.29 -17.16
CA ALA A 534 13.29 15.04 -18.07
C ALA A 534 13.56 15.74 -19.40
N SER A 535 13.62 14.99 -20.49
CA SER A 535 13.56 15.56 -21.85
C SER A 535 12.13 15.99 -22.12
N GLY A 536 11.88 17.30 -22.18
CA GLY A 536 10.58 17.83 -22.54
C GLY A 536 10.20 17.46 -23.98
N VAL A 537 8.95 17.05 -24.19
CA VAL A 537 8.34 16.95 -25.51
C VAL A 537 7.60 18.26 -25.77
N LEU A 538 7.63 18.75 -27.01
CA LEU A 538 6.84 19.93 -27.37
C LEU A 538 5.35 19.62 -27.19
N LEU A 539 4.61 20.57 -26.64
CA LEU A 539 3.18 20.40 -26.35
C LEU A 539 2.39 19.98 -27.60
N GLU A 540 2.77 20.52 -28.76
CA GLU A 540 2.14 20.23 -30.06
C GLU A 540 2.34 18.76 -30.47
N ASP A 541 3.53 18.20 -30.27
CA ASP A 541 3.84 16.79 -30.56
C ASP A 541 3.12 15.85 -29.58
N PHE A 542 2.94 16.29 -28.34
CA PHE A 542 2.20 15.54 -27.32
C PHE A 542 0.69 15.49 -27.65
N GLU A 543 0.06 16.64 -27.88
CA GLU A 543 -1.37 16.75 -28.19
C GLU A 543 -1.71 16.12 -29.56
N GLY A 544 -0.76 16.06 -30.50
CA GLY A 544 -0.92 15.35 -31.78
C GLY A 544 -0.96 13.83 -31.67
N ASN A 545 -0.30 13.26 -30.65
CA ASN A 545 -0.17 11.80 -30.48
C ASN A 545 -1.02 11.22 -29.34
N ASN A 546 -1.58 12.06 -28.46
CA ASN A 546 -2.32 11.64 -27.28
C ASN A 546 -3.65 12.39 -27.16
N THR A 547 -4.74 11.66 -26.94
CA THR A 547 -6.02 12.26 -26.52
C THR A 547 -6.04 12.35 -25.00
N ILE A 548 -6.39 13.52 -24.46
CA ILE A 548 -6.52 13.74 -23.01
C ILE A 548 -7.95 13.41 -22.59
N ASP A 549 -8.12 12.40 -21.74
CA ASP A 549 -9.44 11.95 -21.25
C ASP A 549 -9.90 12.76 -20.04
N ALA A 550 -8.97 13.01 -19.12
CA ALA A 550 -9.22 13.80 -17.93
C ALA A 550 -7.95 14.56 -17.56
N ALA A 551 -8.11 15.79 -17.09
CA ALA A 551 -6.95 16.56 -16.66
C ALA A 551 -7.30 17.60 -15.61
N SER A 552 -6.34 17.84 -14.70
CA SER A 552 -6.49 18.80 -13.61
C SER A 552 -5.24 19.68 -13.50
N LYS A 553 -5.45 20.95 -13.18
CA LYS A 553 -4.36 21.91 -12.99
C LYS A 553 -3.87 21.86 -11.55
N LEU A 554 -2.56 22.00 -11.36
CA LEU A 554 -2.01 22.18 -10.01
C LEU A 554 -2.47 23.54 -9.46
N ALA A 555 -3.02 23.55 -8.24
CA ALA A 555 -3.61 24.74 -7.65
C ALA A 555 -2.62 25.91 -7.47
N ARG A 556 -1.34 25.60 -7.21
CA ARG A 556 -0.28 26.58 -7.01
C ARG A 556 0.39 27.01 -8.31
N GLU A 557 0.44 26.12 -9.30
CA GLU A 557 1.05 26.36 -10.62
C GLU A 557 0.04 26.00 -11.72
N PRO A 558 -0.88 26.91 -12.08
CA PRO A 558 -1.98 26.63 -13.02
C PRO A 558 -1.52 26.29 -14.44
N THR A 559 -0.24 26.55 -14.73
CA THR A 559 0.45 26.20 -15.97
C THR A 559 0.80 24.72 -16.06
N ILE A 560 0.89 24.02 -14.92
CA ILE A 560 1.09 22.57 -14.91
C ILE A 560 -0.25 21.86 -14.80
N GLN A 561 -0.45 20.91 -15.70
CA GLN A 561 -1.63 20.07 -15.77
C GLN A 561 -1.22 18.61 -15.66
N VAL A 562 -1.90 17.87 -14.79
CA VAL A 562 -1.86 16.41 -14.79
C VAL A 562 -2.91 15.95 -15.80
N ALA A 563 -2.54 15.11 -16.74
CA ALA A 563 -3.45 14.55 -17.74
C ALA A 563 -3.42 13.03 -17.71
N LEU A 564 -4.59 12.40 -17.75
CA LEU A 564 -4.78 10.99 -18.07
C LEU A 564 -5.12 10.91 -19.56
N CYS A 565 -4.37 10.11 -20.31
CA CYS A 565 -4.55 9.96 -21.75
C CYS A 565 -5.20 8.62 -22.12
N ASN A 566 -5.71 8.51 -23.35
CA ASN A 566 -6.46 7.38 -23.92
C ASN A 566 -5.74 6.00 -23.94
N GLY A 567 -4.57 5.87 -23.29
CA GLY A 567 -3.85 4.62 -23.04
C GLY A 567 -3.75 4.23 -21.56
N GLY A 568 -4.36 5.02 -20.66
CA GLY A 568 -4.20 4.86 -19.20
C GLY A 568 -2.93 5.52 -18.64
N ASP A 569 -2.13 6.16 -19.48
CA ASP A 569 -0.91 6.85 -19.09
C ASP A 569 -1.20 8.18 -18.39
N LEU A 570 -0.44 8.46 -17.33
CA LEU A 570 -0.50 9.71 -16.58
C LEU A 570 0.68 10.62 -16.97
N TRP A 571 0.36 11.83 -17.42
CA TRP A 571 1.32 12.82 -17.91
C TRP A 571 1.30 14.10 -17.06
N LEU A 572 2.47 14.73 -16.95
CA LEU A 572 2.61 16.10 -16.46
C LEU A 572 2.91 17.03 -17.62
N ILE A 573 1.99 17.94 -17.87
CA ILE A 573 2.03 18.86 -18.99
C ILE A 573 2.31 20.25 -18.43
N ASN A 574 3.48 20.81 -18.71
CA ASN A 574 3.74 22.22 -18.48
C ASN A 574 3.29 23.03 -19.71
N ARG A 575 2.15 23.72 -19.61
CA ARG A 575 1.64 24.64 -20.64
C ARG A 575 2.26 26.04 -20.54
N GLY A 576 3.11 26.28 -19.54
CA GLY A 576 3.85 27.53 -19.38
C GLY A 576 5.10 27.57 -20.27
N SER A 577 5.53 28.78 -20.65
CA SER A 577 6.78 28.99 -21.39
C SER A 577 8.03 28.93 -20.51
N GLN A 578 7.86 28.93 -19.18
CA GLN A 578 8.95 28.84 -18.23
C GLN A 578 9.13 27.40 -17.76
N ARG A 579 10.39 27.00 -17.61
CA ARG A 579 10.75 25.76 -16.93
C ARG A 579 10.27 25.86 -15.48
N VAL A 580 9.49 24.86 -15.05
CA VAL A 580 9.05 24.76 -13.66
C VAL A 580 9.87 23.70 -12.95
N ASP A 581 10.51 24.08 -11.85
CA ASP A 581 11.24 23.16 -10.99
C ASP A 581 10.30 22.69 -9.87
N LEU A 582 9.97 21.40 -9.88
CA LEU A 582 9.11 20.78 -8.87
C LEU A 582 9.96 20.09 -7.81
N SER A 583 9.65 20.34 -6.55
CA SER A 583 10.25 19.69 -5.39
C SER A 583 9.54 18.38 -5.04
N HIS A 584 10.22 17.53 -4.26
CA HIS A 584 9.88 16.14 -3.95
C HIS A 584 8.51 15.90 -3.26
N GLY A 585 7.81 16.95 -2.85
CA GLY A 585 6.46 16.88 -2.25
C GLY A 585 5.37 17.54 -3.07
N GLU A 586 5.70 18.13 -4.23
CA GLU A 586 4.76 18.90 -5.05
C GLU A 586 4.05 18.04 -6.09
N LEU A 587 4.53 16.82 -6.33
CA LEU A 587 3.92 15.86 -7.23
C LEU A 587 3.28 14.71 -6.46
N PHE A 588 1.97 14.83 -6.23
CA PHE A 588 1.13 13.89 -5.48
C PHE A 588 1.71 13.53 -4.09
N GLY A 589 1.08 14.04 -3.03
CA GLY A 589 1.47 13.78 -1.63
C GLY A 589 1.38 12.31 -1.16
N PHE A 590 1.33 11.34 -2.07
CA PHE A 590 1.24 9.91 -1.82
C PHE A 590 2.10 9.13 -2.85
N ASN A 591 3.43 9.21 -2.75
CA ASN A 591 4.32 8.35 -3.55
C ASN A 591 4.33 6.92 -2.99
N VAL A 592 3.36 6.10 -3.42
CA VAL A 592 3.33 4.65 -3.15
C VAL A 592 3.09 3.93 -4.47
N GLY A 593 4.16 3.70 -5.24
CA GLY A 593 4.16 2.96 -6.52
C GLY A 593 5.50 3.05 -7.24
N GLY A 594 5.88 1.99 -7.98
CA GLY A 594 7.04 2.00 -8.87
C GLY A 594 6.66 2.53 -10.24
N PHE A 595 7.36 3.54 -10.73
CA PHE A 595 7.18 4.09 -12.08
C PHE A 595 8.40 3.75 -12.92
N SER A 596 8.19 3.23 -14.13
CA SER A 596 9.25 3.06 -15.12
C SER A 596 9.19 4.20 -16.13
N GLU A 597 10.29 4.90 -16.32
CA GLU A 597 10.42 5.95 -17.33
C GLU A 597 10.61 5.32 -18.71
N VAL A 598 9.81 5.73 -19.71
CA VAL A 598 9.97 5.33 -21.11
C VAL A 598 10.12 6.58 -21.95
N ALA A 599 11.26 6.72 -22.63
CA ALA A 599 11.48 7.81 -23.56
C ALA A 599 10.61 7.63 -24.82
N VAL A 600 9.96 8.71 -25.28
CA VAL A 600 9.17 8.69 -26.52
C VAL A 600 10.08 8.31 -27.69
N GLY A 601 9.74 7.21 -28.38
CA GLY A 601 10.50 6.66 -29.51
C GLY A 601 11.13 5.27 -29.27
N GLN A 602 11.13 4.76 -28.03
CA GLN A 602 11.49 3.36 -27.78
C GLN A 602 10.27 2.44 -27.91
N VAL A 603 10.38 1.42 -28.77
CA VAL A 603 9.42 0.30 -28.81
C VAL A 603 9.57 -0.48 -27.51
N PHE A 604 8.49 -0.51 -26.73
CA PHE A 604 8.42 -1.30 -25.51
C PHE A 604 8.35 -2.79 -25.88
N VAL A 605 9.49 -3.48 -25.89
CA VAL A 605 9.50 -4.95 -25.90
C VAL A 605 9.31 -5.39 -24.47
N LYS A 606 8.11 -5.90 -24.18
CA LYS A 606 7.73 -6.47 -22.89
C LYS A 606 8.54 -7.75 -22.64
N THR A 607 9.80 -7.65 -22.24
CA THR A 607 10.51 -8.78 -21.64
C THR A 607 10.05 -8.91 -20.21
N CYS A 608 9.19 -9.90 -19.97
CA CYS A 608 8.75 -10.31 -18.64
C CYS A 608 9.98 -10.68 -17.79
N PHE A 609 10.10 -10.05 -16.63
CA PHE A 609 10.77 -10.61 -15.44
C PHE A 609 9.71 -10.96 -14.41
#